data_AF-A0A8J2P4K0-F1
#
_entry.id   AF-A0A8J2P4K0-F1
#
_cell.length_a   1.000
_cell.length_b   1.000
_cell.length_c   1.000
_cell.angle_alpha   90.00
_cell.angle_beta   90.00
_cell.angle_gamma   90.00
#
_symmetry.space_group_name_H-M   'P 1'
#
loop_
_entity.id
_entity.type
_entity.pdbx_description
1 polymer ?
#
loop_
_entity_poly.entity_id
_entity_poly.type
_entity_poly.pdbx_seq_one_letter_code
_entity_poly.pdbx_strand_id
1 'polypeptide(L)'
;GLYLEPDLTDILGRLEDFDELAYIWEAWRNATGRQMRGLYNEYVQLSNKAAKLNGYDNMGDFWLLRYESDTFRSDIDKVWQDVKTTLYQPLYDYVRFRLTAKFPQMDPEGPIPAHVLGNMWSQTWEYVLPYVLPYPSEPAFDITKQLVEYTQKPEFNTELKKRQALFEIANDFFQGLGLENMSVSYQEPPAMVLKPGNREVICHASAWDMCDGEDFRLKMCTEINHQDFITIHHELGHIQYFQQYKNLPITYRDGANPGFHEAIGDVVALSVATPKHLQALGFIDKPPSDGSMLNFLMQMALEKIAFLPFGYLIDSYRWQVFNGQIKNDSWTYDWVKMSAEYQGVVPPVRRSEKDFDPGAKYHVPGDTPYIRYFVSFILQFQVHARLCELANNTEPLYNCDIVNNTIAGATFKKMLQYGGSKNWQDVLEEVTSTNKLDAAPIISYFQPLIEFLNQQQKEHNYYSGFNIGDIEDYIGEGPIPYAAPGEPMDTSDNPEPPSSTEEPEEENNVAAIIIGIILGVTVIVIVLAYFLKQKCRKS
;
A
#
# COMPACT_ATOMS: atom_id res chain seq x y z
N GLY A 1 -15.37 -9.89 -19.11
CA GLY A 1 -14.07 -9.20 -19.00
C GLY A 1 -13.48 -9.54 -17.65
N LEU A 2 -12.19 -9.26 -17.47
CA LEU A 2 -11.52 -9.31 -16.18
C LEU A 2 -11.91 -8.09 -15.34
N TYR A 3 -12.00 -8.24 -14.02
CA TYR A 3 -12.20 -7.15 -13.07
C TYR A 3 -10.85 -6.65 -12.54
N LEU A 4 -10.80 -5.41 -12.02
CA LEU A 4 -9.57 -4.90 -11.40
C LEU A 4 -9.12 -5.81 -10.25
N GLU A 5 -10.04 -6.10 -9.33
CA GLU A 5 -9.81 -6.99 -8.19
C GLU A 5 -10.72 -8.23 -8.29
N PRO A 6 -10.21 -9.45 -8.08
CA PRO A 6 -8.79 -9.77 -7.91
C PRO A 6 -8.03 -9.94 -9.25
N ASP A 7 -8.72 -10.00 -10.40
CA ASP A 7 -8.13 -10.55 -11.64
C ASP A 7 -6.90 -9.77 -12.13
N LEU A 8 -7.04 -8.46 -12.40
CA LEU A 8 -5.93 -7.67 -12.95
C LEU A 8 -4.84 -7.41 -11.92
N THR A 9 -5.18 -7.24 -10.64
CA THR A 9 -4.18 -7.09 -9.56
C THR A 9 -3.32 -8.34 -9.42
N ASP A 10 -3.91 -9.53 -9.50
CA ASP A 10 -3.18 -10.80 -9.47
C ASP A 10 -2.28 -10.99 -10.69
N ILE A 11 -2.77 -10.58 -11.88
CA ILE A 11 -1.99 -10.67 -13.12
C ILE A 11 -0.80 -9.73 -13.06
N LEU A 12 -1.01 -8.45 -12.70
CA LEU A 12 0.07 -7.45 -12.61
C LEU A 12 1.16 -7.85 -11.61
N GLY A 13 0.80 -8.59 -10.56
CA GLY A 13 1.76 -9.05 -9.57
C GLY A 13 2.58 -10.29 -9.96
N ARG A 14 2.21 -11.00 -11.04
CA ARG A 14 2.87 -12.27 -11.44
C ARG A 14 3.38 -12.27 -12.88
N LEU A 15 2.83 -11.42 -13.73
CA LEU A 15 3.17 -11.35 -15.14
C LEU A 15 4.53 -10.66 -15.31
N GLU A 16 5.42 -11.27 -16.09
CA GLU A 16 6.77 -10.75 -16.35
C GLU A 16 6.97 -10.30 -17.80
N ASP A 17 5.92 -10.32 -18.63
CA ASP A 17 6.01 -9.88 -20.03
C ASP A 17 5.77 -8.37 -20.15
N PHE A 18 6.77 -7.65 -20.67
CA PHE A 18 6.78 -6.18 -20.76
C PHE A 18 5.60 -5.65 -21.59
N ASP A 19 5.36 -6.22 -22.78
CA ASP A 19 4.33 -5.73 -23.70
C ASP A 19 2.91 -6.07 -23.21
N GLU A 20 2.73 -7.24 -22.59
CA GLU A 20 1.44 -7.63 -22.02
C GLU A 20 1.10 -6.80 -20.77
N LEU A 21 2.09 -6.49 -19.92
CA LEU A 21 1.93 -5.53 -18.82
C LEU A 21 1.52 -4.13 -19.36
N ALA A 22 2.13 -3.67 -20.45
CA ALA A 22 1.79 -2.39 -21.08
C ALA A 22 0.35 -2.39 -21.62
N TYR A 23 -0.06 -3.48 -22.27
CA TYR A 23 -1.42 -3.67 -22.75
C TYR A 23 -2.45 -3.63 -21.61
N ILE A 24 -2.21 -4.34 -20.50
CA ILE A 24 -3.11 -4.36 -19.34
C ILE A 24 -3.24 -2.95 -18.74
N TRP A 25 -2.10 -2.27 -18.55
CA TRP A 25 -2.03 -0.93 -18.03
C TRP A 25 -2.87 0.06 -18.87
N GLU A 26 -2.74 -0.02 -20.20
CA GLU A 26 -3.47 0.83 -21.13
C GLU A 26 -4.96 0.47 -21.16
N ALA A 27 -5.29 -0.82 -21.29
CA ALA A 27 -6.65 -1.30 -21.40
C ALA A 27 -7.49 -0.87 -20.19
N TRP A 28 -6.94 -0.93 -18.97
CA TRP A 28 -7.62 -0.46 -17.77
C TRP A 28 -7.96 1.04 -17.84
N ARG A 29 -6.98 1.87 -18.22
CA ARG A 29 -7.16 3.34 -18.32
C ARG A 29 -8.14 3.73 -19.43
N ASN A 30 -8.10 3.03 -20.55
CA ASN A 30 -9.01 3.25 -21.67
C ASN A 30 -10.46 2.83 -21.33
N ALA A 31 -10.62 1.75 -20.54
CA ALA A 31 -11.92 1.25 -20.09
C ALA A 31 -12.52 2.08 -18.94
N THR A 32 -11.69 2.80 -18.16
CA THR A 32 -12.13 3.55 -16.97
C THR A 32 -11.89 5.04 -17.10
N GLY A 33 -10.68 5.52 -16.79
CA GLY A 33 -10.32 6.94 -16.73
C GLY A 33 -10.76 7.72 -17.97
N ARG A 34 -10.48 7.21 -19.18
CA ARG A 34 -10.91 7.80 -20.45
C ARG A 34 -12.42 8.05 -20.51
N GLN A 35 -13.24 7.15 -19.96
CA GLN A 35 -14.70 7.29 -19.94
C GLN A 35 -15.20 8.36 -18.96
N MET A 36 -14.39 8.71 -17.95
CA MET A 36 -14.76 9.62 -16.88
C MET A 36 -14.40 11.08 -17.15
N ARG A 37 -13.56 11.37 -18.15
CA ARG A 37 -13.04 12.72 -18.40
C ARG A 37 -14.13 13.81 -18.45
N GLY A 38 -15.18 13.56 -19.24
CA GLY A 38 -16.29 14.52 -19.40
C GLY A 38 -17.06 14.75 -18.09
N LEU A 39 -17.41 13.67 -17.38
CA LEU A 39 -18.10 13.73 -16.09
C LEU A 39 -17.24 14.42 -15.02
N TYR A 40 -15.92 14.18 -15.03
CA TYR A 40 -14.99 14.79 -14.08
C TYR A 40 -14.89 16.30 -14.28
N ASN A 41 -14.96 16.79 -15.52
CA ASN A 41 -15.05 18.24 -15.79
C ASN A 41 -16.30 18.88 -15.20
N GLU A 42 -17.46 18.24 -15.36
CA GLU A 42 -18.69 18.72 -14.72
C GLU A 42 -18.58 18.69 -13.19
N TYR A 43 -18.04 17.60 -12.62
CA TYR A 43 -17.75 17.48 -11.20
C TYR A 43 -16.85 18.62 -10.69
N VAL A 44 -15.73 18.93 -11.36
CA VAL A 44 -14.82 20.02 -10.95
C VAL A 44 -15.55 21.36 -10.91
N GLN A 45 -16.39 21.65 -11.91
CA GLN A 45 -17.17 22.89 -11.96
C GLN A 45 -18.17 22.99 -10.80
N LEU A 46 -18.91 21.90 -10.53
CA LEU A 46 -19.90 21.83 -9.45
C LEU A 46 -19.25 21.88 -8.07
N SER A 47 -18.16 21.15 -7.86
CA SER A 47 -17.38 21.14 -6.63
C SER A 47 -16.81 22.52 -6.33
N ASN A 48 -16.19 23.20 -7.31
CA ASN A 48 -15.71 24.57 -7.12
C ASN A 48 -16.84 25.56 -6.84
N LYS A 49 -18.02 25.38 -7.43
CA LYS A 49 -19.20 26.19 -7.10
C LYS A 49 -19.63 25.97 -5.65
N ALA A 50 -19.66 24.73 -5.18
CA ALA A 50 -19.99 24.41 -3.79
C ALA A 50 -18.98 25.03 -2.81
N ALA A 51 -17.68 24.94 -3.10
CA ALA A 51 -16.64 25.55 -2.28
C ALA A 51 -16.81 27.08 -2.18
N LYS A 52 -17.07 27.75 -3.31
CA LYS A 52 -17.32 29.20 -3.36
C LYS A 52 -18.54 29.63 -2.56
N LEU A 53 -19.62 28.84 -2.61
CA LEU A 53 -20.81 29.10 -1.79
C LEU A 53 -20.53 28.95 -0.28
N ASN A 54 -19.48 28.23 0.10
CA ASN A 54 -19.01 28.09 1.48
C ASN A 54 -17.84 29.02 1.84
N GLY A 55 -17.49 29.98 0.97
CA GLY A 55 -16.46 30.99 1.26
C GLY A 55 -15.02 30.59 0.93
N TYR A 56 -14.81 29.52 0.16
CA TYR A 56 -13.48 29.07 -0.29
C TYR A 56 -13.30 29.31 -1.79
N ASP A 57 -12.07 29.56 -2.25
CA ASP A 57 -11.80 29.90 -3.65
C ASP A 57 -12.08 28.75 -4.62
N ASN A 58 -11.81 27.52 -4.17
CA ASN A 58 -11.98 26.27 -4.93
C ASN A 58 -12.09 25.07 -3.98
N MET A 59 -12.44 23.90 -4.54
CA MET A 59 -12.61 22.67 -3.76
C MET A 59 -11.31 22.20 -3.10
N GLY A 60 -10.15 22.43 -3.72
CA GLY A 60 -8.86 22.09 -3.15
C GLY A 60 -8.59 22.83 -1.83
N ASP A 61 -8.89 24.12 -1.77
CA ASP A 61 -8.77 24.91 -0.53
C ASP A 61 -9.80 24.48 0.52
N PHE A 62 -11.01 24.11 0.09
CA PHE A 62 -12.03 23.59 1.00
C PHE A 62 -11.62 22.26 1.65
N TRP A 63 -10.95 21.37 0.93
CA TRP A 63 -10.40 20.13 1.52
C TRP A 63 -9.29 20.39 2.53
N LEU A 64 -8.45 21.39 2.26
CA LEU A 64 -7.35 21.74 3.15
C LEU A 64 -7.81 22.39 4.46
N LEU A 65 -9.08 22.77 4.58
CA LEU A 65 -9.66 23.23 5.83
C LEU A 65 -9.38 22.28 6.99
N ARG A 66 -9.41 20.96 6.75
CA ARG A 66 -9.18 19.95 7.81
C ARG A 66 -7.75 19.90 8.35
N TYR A 67 -6.83 20.64 7.73
CA TYR A 67 -5.45 20.79 8.19
C TYR A 67 -5.21 22.16 8.82
N GLU A 68 -6.16 23.08 8.83
CA GLU A 68 -6.12 24.36 9.56
C GLU A 68 -4.76 25.08 9.53
N SER A 69 -4.08 25.07 8.37
CA SER A 69 -2.72 25.55 8.23
C SER A 69 -2.51 26.24 6.89
N ASP A 70 -2.20 27.53 6.95
CA ASP A 70 -1.95 28.37 5.77
C ASP A 70 -0.69 27.93 5.00
N THR A 71 0.26 27.29 5.68
CA THR A 71 1.53 26.83 5.10
C THR A 71 1.53 25.36 4.72
N PHE A 72 0.41 24.64 4.91
CA PHE A 72 0.32 23.18 4.78
C PHE A 72 0.98 22.65 3.49
N ARG A 73 0.60 23.18 2.32
CA ARG A 73 1.16 22.76 1.02
C ARG A 73 2.69 22.88 0.98
N SER A 74 3.23 23.99 1.48
CA SER A 74 4.68 24.25 1.49
C SER A 74 5.43 23.41 2.52
N ASP A 75 4.78 23.03 3.62
CA ASP A 75 5.40 22.19 4.65
C ASP A 75 5.43 20.73 4.21
N ILE A 76 4.37 20.24 3.57
CA ILE A 76 4.35 18.92 2.91
C ILE A 76 5.42 18.84 1.81
N ASP A 77 5.57 19.88 0.99
CA ASP A 77 6.59 19.90 -0.05
C ASP A 77 8.00 19.74 0.51
N LYS A 78 8.33 20.47 1.59
CA LYS A 78 9.64 20.34 2.27
C LYS A 78 9.87 18.93 2.80
N VAL A 79 8.89 18.37 3.50
CA VAL A 79 8.95 16.99 4.02
C VAL A 79 9.17 16.00 2.87
N TRP A 80 8.47 16.19 1.75
CA TRP A 80 8.69 15.37 0.56
C TRP A 80 10.11 15.53 0.02
N GLN A 81 10.66 16.75 -0.10
CA GLN A 81 12.02 16.95 -0.59
C GLN A 81 13.05 16.25 0.32
N ASP A 82 12.90 16.34 1.64
CA ASP A 82 13.81 15.71 2.60
C ASP A 82 13.85 14.18 2.43
N VAL A 83 12.67 13.54 2.27
CA VAL A 83 12.58 12.11 2.00
C VAL A 83 13.07 11.78 0.59
N LYS A 84 12.74 12.62 -0.40
CA LYS A 84 13.09 12.43 -1.80
C LYS A 84 14.59 12.30 -1.97
N THR A 85 15.34 13.28 -1.45
CA THR A 85 16.80 13.34 -1.64
C THR A 85 17.55 12.28 -0.86
N THR A 86 17.04 11.91 0.32
CA THR A 86 17.79 11.04 1.24
C THR A 86 17.48 9.56 1.07
N LEU A 87 16.25 9.22 0.65
CA LEU A 87 15.75 7.85 0.71
C LEU A 87 15.03 7.41 -0.58
N TYR A 88 14.08 8.20 -1.11
CA TYR A 88 13.36 7.79 -2.32
C TYR A 88 14.28 7.72 -3.55
N GLN A 89 15.14 8.72 -3.79
CA GLN A 89 16.01 8.73 -4.96
C GLN A 89 16.99 7.55 -4.97
N PRO A 90 17.73 7.25 -3.88
CA PRO A 90 18.56 6.04 -3.83
C PRO A 90 17.78 4.73 -4.07
N LEU A 91 16.56 4.62 -3.52
CA LEU A 91 15.68 3.47 -3.74
C LEU A 91 15.26 3.36 -5.21
N TYR A 92 14.78 4.45 -5.79
CA TYR A 92 14.37 4.54 -7.19
C TYR A 92 15.53 4.16 -8.13
N ASP A 93 16.72 4.70 -7.91
CA ASP A 93 17.89 4.45 -8.76
C ASP A 93 18.27 2.96 -8.74
N TYR A 94 18.28 2.36 -7.55
CA TYR A 94 18.56 0.94 -7.38
C TYR A 94 17.49 0.06 -8.03
N VAL A 95 16.22 0.36 -7.82
CA VAL A 95 15.10 -0.38 -8.43
C VAL A 95 15.19 -0.29 -9.95
N ARG A 96 15.41 0.90 -10.53
CA ARG A 96 15.58 1.04 -11.99
C ARG A 96 16.76 0.23 -12.49
N PHE A 97 17.92 0.31 -11.82
CA PHE A 97 19.10 -0.46 -12.21
C PHE A 97 18.80 -1.96 -12.28
N ARG A 98 18.18 -2.53 -11.24
CA ARG A 98 17.81 -3.95 -11.20
C ARG A 98 16.74 -4.30 -12.23
N LEU A 99 15.74 -3.43 -12.44
CA LEU A 99 14.68 -3.66 -13.43
C LEU A 99 15.20 -3.57 -14.87
N THR A 100 16.20 -2.74 -15.14
CA THR A 100 16.82 -2.65 -16.49
C THR A 100 17.51 -3.96 -16.87
N ALA A 101 18.09 -4.67 -15.90
CA ALA A 101 18.62 -6.02 -16.12
C ALA A 101 17.52 -7.06 -16.40
N LYS A 102 16.32 -6.87 -15.84
CA LYS A 102 15.15 -7.73 -16.06
C LYS A 102 14.41 -7.43 -17.38
N PHE A 103 14.31 -6.15 -17.73
CA PHE A 103 13.56 -5.62 -18.88
C PHE A 103 14.50 -4.83 -19.79
N PRO A 104 15.16 -5.48 -20.77
CA PRO A 104 16.11 -4.82 -21.67
C PRO A 104 15.54 -3.69 -22.55
N GLN A 105 14.21 -3.56 -22.60
CA GLN A 105 13.50 -2.46 -23.28
C GLN A 105 13.60 -1.13 -22.52
N MET A 106 13.94 -1.17 -21.23
CA MET A 106 14.09 0.03 -20.40
C MET A 106 15.36 0.79 -20.74
N ASP A 107 15.27 2.13 -20.71
CA ASP A 107 16.44 3.01 -20.75
C ASP A 107 17.10 3.04 -19.35
N PRO A 108 18.37 2.61 -19.20
CA PRO A 108 19.08 2.66 -17.92
C PRO A 108 19.19 4.07 -17.30
N GLU A 109 19.12 5.13 -18.12
CA GLU A 109 19.19 6.53 -17.67
C GLU A 109 17.81 7.21 -17.67
N GLY A 110 16.79 6.57 -18.24
CA GLY A 110 15.45 7.11 -18.39
C GLY A 110 14.54 6.92 -17.16
N PRO A 111 13.30 7.42 -17.24
CA PRO A 111 12.26 7.15 -16.24
C PRO A 111 11.77 5.70 -16.30
N ILE A 112 11.27 5.16 -15.18
CA ILE A 112 10.70 3.80 -15.14
C ILE A 112 9.34 3.77 -15.86
N PRO A 113 9.09 2.86 -16.81
CA PRO A 113 7.75 2.68 -17.36
C PRO A 113 6.74 2.25 -16.29
N ALA A 114 5.60 2.93 -16.17
CA ALA A 114 4.65 2.77 -15.06
C ALA A 114 4.01 1.36 -14.94
N HIS A 115 4.19 0.48 -15.92
CA HIS A 115 3.61 -0.86 -15.96
C HIS A 115 4.52 -1.95 -15.38
N VAL A 116 5.81 -1.68 -15.14
CA VAL A 116 6.78 -2.70 -14.69
C VAL A 116 6.99 -2.74 -13.16
N LEU A 117 6.22 -1.95 -12.41
CA LEU A 117 6.34 -1.84 -10.95
C LEU A 117 5.35 -2.74 -10.20
N GLY A 118 4.67 -3.65 -10.91
CA GLY A 118 3.79 -4.67 -10.34
C GLY A 118 2.48 -4.16 -9.73
N ASN A 119 2.19 -2.86 -9.86
CA ASN A 119 0.97 -2.24 -9.39
C ASN A 119 0.35 -1.39 -10.51
N MET A 120 -0.99 -1.40 -10.63
CA MET A 120 -1.73 -0.69 -11.70
C MET A 120 -1.41 0.80 -11.79
N TRP A 121 -1.00 1.43 -10.69
CA TRP A 121 -0.68 2.86 -10.58
C TRP A 121 0.77 3.13 -10.18
N SER A 122 1.61 2.10 -10.09
CA SER A 122 2.99 2.24 -9.59
C SER A 122 3.09 2.81 -8.17
N GLN A 123 2.01 2.73 -7.38
CA GLN A 123 1.97 3.36 -6.05
C GLN A 123 2.69 2.57 -4.96
N THR A 124 2.83 1.26 -5.13
CA THR A 124 3.64 0.38 -4.29
C THR A 124 4.33 -0.61 -5.21
N TRP A 125 5.54 -1.03 -4.85
CA TRP A 125 6.44 -1.80 -5.71
C TRP A 125 6.72 -3.19 -5.14
N GLU A 126 5.89 -3.70 -4.25
CA GLU A 126 6.13 -4.94 -3.50
C GLU A 126 6.40 -6.15 -4.41
N TYR A 127 5.75 -6.21 -5.58
CA TYR A 127 5.95 -7.29 -6.54
C TYR A 127 7.30 -7.26 -7.26
N VAL A 128 8.07 -6.17 -7.18
CA VAL A 128 9.44 -6.12 -7.71
C VAL A 128 10.47 -6.67 -6.72
N LEU A 129 10.06 -6.95 -5.46
CA LEU A 129 10.93 -7.43 -4.39
C LEU A 129 11.88 -8.56 -4.82
N PRO A 130 11.45 -9.63 -5.54
CA PRO A 130 12.35 -10.70 -5.95
C PRO A 130 13.56 -10.23 -6.77
N TYR A 131 13.43 -9.13 -7.50
CA TYR A 131 14.49 -8.59 -8.34
C TYR A 131 15.40 -7.60 -7.61
N VAL A 132 15.04 -7.17 -6.40
CA VAL A 132 15.74 -6.10 -5.68
C VAL A 132 16.14 -6.51 -4.26
N LEU A 133 16.05 -7.80 -3.91
CA LEU A 133 16.54 -8.29 -2.62
C LEU A 133 18.02 -7.94 -2.42
N PRO A 134 18.37 -7.26 -1.31
CA PRO A 134 19.76 -7.05 -0.91
C PRO A 134 20.55 -8.35 -0.74
N TYR A 135 19.94 -9.37 -0.16
CA TYR A 135 20.53 -10.68 0.05
C TYR A 135 19.63 -11.79 -0.54
N PRO A 136 19.76 -12.13 -1.83
CA PRO A 136 18.86 -13.08 -2.50
C PRO A 136 18.89 -14.51 -1.94
N SER A 137 20.01 -14.90 -1.30
CA SER A 137 20.15 -16.22 -0.66
C SER A 137 19.41 -16.34 0.67
N GLU A 138 18.88 -15.23 1.19
CA GLU A 138 18.15 -15.18 2.45
C GLU A 138 16.68 -14.78 2.15
N PRO A 139 15.67 -15.47 2.73
CA PRO A 139 14.29 -15.09 2.52
C PRO A 139 13.99 -13.73 3.17
N ALA A 140 13.05 -12.99 2.60
CA ALA A 140 12.42 -11.89 3.33
C ALA A 140 11.67 -12.45 4.54
N PHE A 141 11.54 -11.63 5.57
CA PHE A 141 10.89 -11.99 6.80
C PHE A 141 9.37 -12.16 6.60
N ASP A 142 8.86 -13.40 6.73
CA ASP A 142 7.43 -13.76 6.56
C ASP A 142 7.03 -14.81 7.60
N ILE A 143 5.85 -14.65 8.23
CA ILE A 143 5.32 -15.54 9.29
C ILE A 143 4.05 -16.30 8.87
N THR A 144 3.69 -16.29 7.59
CA THR A 144 2.45 -16.87 7.05
C THR A 144 2.30 -18.33 7.44
N LYS A 145 3.39 -19.11 7.33
CA LYS A 145 3.38 -20.53 7.73
C LYS A 145 3.03 -20.69 9.22
N GLN A 146 3.62 -19.86 10.08
CA GLN A 146 3.44 -19.92 11.52
C GLN A 146 2.04 -19.43 11.94
N LEU A 147 1.47 -18.45 11.23
CA LEU A 147 0.06 -18.05 11.39
C LEU A 147 -0.90 -19.18 11.00
N VAL A 148 -0.62 -19.87 9.88
CA VAL A 148 -1.41 -21.05 9.47
C VAL A 148 -1.32 -22.14 10.52
N GLU A 149 -0.12 -22.47 11.02
CA GLU A 149 0.07 -23.48 12.07
C GLU A 149 -0.63 -23.09 13.38
N TYR A 150 -0.49 -21.84 13.82
CA TYR A 150 -1.16 -21.31 15.01
C TYR A 150 -2.68 -21.41 14.93
N THR A 151 -3.26 -21.15 13.75
CA THR A 151 -4.71 -21.22 13.53
C THR A 151 -5.24 -22.65 13.35
N GLN A 152 -4.40 -23.69 13.33
CA GLN A 152 -4.84 -25.09 13.36
C GLN A 152 -5.10 -25.63 14.78
N LYS A 153 -4.85 -24.84 15.83
CA LYS A 153 -5.10 -25.29 17.20
C LYS A 153 -6.58 -25.69 17.41
N PRO A 154 -6.88 -26.73 18.21
CA PRO A 154 -8.24 -27.30 18.33
C PRO A 154 -9.34 -26.31 18.74
N GLU A 155 -8.99 -25.25 19.47
CA GLU A 155 -9.90 -24.18 19.87
C GLU A 155 -10.47 -23.36 18.69
N PHE A 156 -9.74 -23.29 17.56
CA PHE A 156 -10.12 -22.54 16.36
C PHE A 156 -10.81 -23.43 15.33
N ASN A 157 -11.91 -24.06 15.76
CA ASN A 157 -12.59 -25.13 15.01
C ASN A 157 -13.44 -24.69 13.80
N THR A 158 -13.41 -23.40 13.42
CA THR A 158 -14.12 -22.87 12.24
C THR A 158 -13.26 -21.81 11.55
N GLU A 159 -13.43 -21.60 10.24
CA GLU A 159 -12.69 -20.56 9.51
C GLU A 159 -12.91 -19.15 10.10
N LEU A 160 -14.12 -18.85 10.59
CA LEU A 160 -14.41 -17.60 11.28
C LEU A 160 -13.55 -17.44 12.55
N LYS A 161 -13.51 -18.47 13.40
CA LYS A 161 -12.70 -18.44 14.62
C LYS A 161 -11.20 -18.32 14.35
N LYS A 162 -10.71 -18.93 13.25
CA LYS A 162 -9.31 -18.78 12.84
C LYS A 162 -8.97 -17.34 12.52
N ARG A 163 -9.85 -16.61 11.80
CA ARG A 163 -9.67 -15.18 11.54
C ARG A 163 -9.77 -14.38 12.84
N GLN A 164 -10.81 -14.62 13.65
CA GLN A 164 -10.99 -13.95 14.95
C GLN A 164 -9.79 -14.13 15.89
N ALA A 165 -9.09 -15.26 15.84
CA ALA A 165 -7.87 -15.48 16.63
C ALA A 165 -6.75 -14.50 16.26
N LEU A 166 -6.62 -14.13 14.99
CA LEU A 166 -5.64 -13.12 14.55
C LEU A 166 -6.05 -11.72 15.04
N PHE A 167 -7.34 -11.39 15.00
CA PHE A 167 -7.87 -10.15 15.59
C PHE A 167 -7.65 -10.10 17.11
N GLU A 168 -7.74 -11.23 17.80
CA GLU A 168 -7.50 -11.28 19.25
C GLU A 168 -6.03 -11.01 19.60
N ILE A 169 -5.07 -11.55 18.83
CA ILE A 169 -3.65 -11.23 19.00
C ILE A 169 -3.42 -9.72 18.87
N ALA A 170 -4.03 -9.10 17.86
CA ALA A 170 -3.93 -7.66 17.67
C ALA A 170 -4.60 -6.89 18.81
N ASN A 171 -5.81 -7.29 19.22
CA ASN A 171 -6.51 -6.70 20.37
C ASN A 171 -5.67 -6.78 21.66
N ASP A 172 -4.97 -7.89 21.90
CA ASP A 172 -4.06 -8.05 23.05
C ASP A 172 -2.87 -7.08 23.01
N PHE A 173 -2.34 -6.75 21.82
CA PHE A 173 -1.32 -5.72 21.68
C PHE A 173 -1.82 -4.36 22.21
N PHE A 174 -2.99 -3.92 21.75
CA PHE A 174 -3.59 -2.64 22.18
C PHE A 174 -3.92 -2.65 23.68
N GLN A 175 -4.48 -3.75 24.20
CA GLN A 175 -4.75 -3.89 25.63
C GLN A 175 -3.46 -3.87 26.47
N GLY A 176 -2.36 -4.43 25.97
CA GLY A 176 -1.04 -4.33 26.60
C GLY A 176 -0.54 -2.90 26.76
N LEU A 177 -0.94 -2.00 25.86
CA LEU A 177 -0.70 -0.55 25.99
C LEU A 177 -1.66 0.15 26.97
N GLY A 178 -2.62 -0.57 27.57
CA GLY A 178 -3.66 0.02 28.42
C GLY A 178 -4.79 0.70 27.66
N LEU A 179 -4.99 0.33 26.39
CA LEU A 179 -6.09 0.77 25.55
C LEU A 179 -7.34 -0.10 25.78
N GLU A 180 -8.42 0.19 25.07
CA GLU A 180 -9.71 -0.46 25.29
C GLU A 180 -9.77 -1.82 24.58
N ASN A 181 -10.67 -2.68 25.04
CA ASN A 181 -10.95 -3.94 24.35
C ASN A 181 -11.80 -3.67 23.09
N MET A 182 -11.39 -4.27 21.97
CA MET A 182 -12.02 -4.07 20.66
C MET A 182 -12.78 -5.28 20.12
N SER A 183 -12.99 -6.32 20.93
CA SER A 183 -13.70 -7.55 20.53
C SER A 183 -15.09 -7.30 19.92
N VAL A 184 -15.76 -6.21 20.34
CA VAL A 184 -17.04 -5.76 19.77
C VAL A 184 -16.98 -5.55 18.25
N SER A 185 -15.80 -5.24 17.71
CA SER A 185 -15.62 -4.92 16.30
C SER A 185 -15.44 -6.10 15.36
N TYR A 186 -15.14 -7.30 15.89
CA TYR A 186 -14.89 -8.52 15.10
C TYR A 186 -15.59 -9.78 15.64
N GLN A 187 -16.21 -9.71 16.82
CA GLN A 187 -16.99 -10.80 17.41
C GLN A 187 -18.49 -10.51 17.33
N GLU A 188 -19.00 -9.57 18.12
CA GLU A 188 -20.44 -9.26 18.24
C GLU A 188 -20.67 -7.74 18.38
N PRO A 189 -21.59 -7.13 17.61
CA PRO A 189 -22.44 -7.74 16.59
C PRO A 189 -21.63 -8.28 15.39
N PRO A 190 -22.18 -9.21 14.57
CA PRO A 190 -21.40 -9.91 13.58
C PRO A 190 -20.72 -8.98 12.56
N ALA A 191 -19.39 -9.00 12.57
CA ALA A 191 -18.55 -8.29 11.63
C ALA A 191 -18.21 -9.16 10.41
N MET A 192 -17.84 -8.52 9.29
CA MET A 192 -17.40 -9.25 8.11
C MET A 192 -15.89 -9.40 8.15
N VAL A 193 -15.39 -10.34 8.96
CA VAL A 193 -13.96 -10.71 9.03
C VAL A 193 -13.61 -11.96 8.23
N LEU A 194 -14.60 -12.52 7.52
CA LEU A 194 -14.46 -13.63 6.60
C LEU A 194 -15.38 -13.37 5.40
N LYS A 195 -14.88 -13.61 4.19
CA LYS A 195 -15.66 -13.43 2.96
C LYS A 195 -16.88 -14.35 2.96
N PRO A 196 -18.12 -13.83 2.81
CA PRO A 196 -19.29 -14.67 2.69
C PRO A 196 -19.29 -15.39 1.34
N GLY A 197 -19.44 -16.72 1.34
CA GLY A 197 -19.45 -17.53 0.10
C GLY A 197 -20.71 -17.37 -0.77
N ASN A 198 -21.73 -16.65 -0.29
CA ASN A 198 -23.05 -16.56 -0.93
C ASN A 198 -23.47 -15.14 -1.32
N ARG A 199 -22.57 -14.15 -1.21
CA ARG A 199 -22.88 -12.73 -1.48
C ARG A 199 -21.68 -12.03 -2.11
N GLU A 200 -21.97 -11.13 -3.04
CA GLU A 200 -20.99 -10.15 -3.51
C GLU A 200 -20.78 -9.09 -2.42
N VAL A 201 -19.52 -8.80 -2.13
CA VAL A 201 -19.11 -7.83 -1.09
C VAL A 201 -17.87 -7.09 -1.56
N ILE A 202 -17.68 -5.88 -1.03
CA ILE A 202 -16.43 -5.14 -1.18
C ILE A 202 -15.43 -5.67 -0.16
N CYS A 203 -14.36 -6.32 -0.63
CA CYS A 203 -13.39 -6.98 0.25
C CYS A 203 -12.35 -6.06 0.88
N HIS A 204 -12.09 -4.89 0.26
CA HIS A 204 -11.14 -3.90 0.77
C HIS A 204 -11.36 -3.62 2.26
N ALA A 205 -10.31 -3.72 3.08
CA ALA A 205 -10.41 -3.55 4.52
C ALA A 205 -10.95 -2.15 4.88
N SER A 206 -11.70 -2.08 5.99
CA SER A 206 -12.25 -0.82 6.51
C SER A 206 -12.81 -1.02 7.91
N ALA A 207 -12.69 0.00 8.73
CA ALA A 207 -13.29 0.13 10.06
C ALA A 207 -14.44 1.15 10.05
N TRP A 208 -15.46 0.90 10.88
CA TRP A 208 -16.73 1.65 10.85
C TRP A 208 -17.15 2.04 12.27
N ASP A 209 -17.39 3.33 12.48
CA ASP A 209 -18.13 3.87 13.64
C ASP A 209 -19.59 4.06 13.23
N MET A 210 -20.51 3.36 13.89
CA MET A 210 -21.95 3.48 13.64
C MET A 210 -22.58 4.71 14.33
N CYS A 211 -21.74 5.56 14.92
CA CYS A 211 -22.04 6.87 15.50
C CYS A 211 -22.88 6.86 16.79
N ASP A 212 -23.12 5.70 17.39
CA ASP A 212 -23.88 5.56 18.65
C ASP A 212 -22.97 5.46 19.89
N GLY A 213 -21.66 5.26 19.71
CA GLY A 213 -20.69 5.10 20.80
C GLY A 213 -20.60 3.69 21.40
N GLU A 214 -21.28 2.72 20.78
CA GLU A 214 -21.36 1.32 21.21
C GLU A 214 -21.01 0.34 20.07
N ASP A 215 -21.51 0.59 18.86
CA ASP A 215 -21.36 -0.28 17.69
C ASP A 215 -20.23 0.22 16.77
N PHE A 216 -19.11 -0.50 16.82
CA PHE A 216 -17.96 -0.33 15.94
C PHE A 216 -17.75 -1.63 15.19
N ARG A 217 -17.43 -1.60 13.89
CA ARG A 217 -17.34 -2.82 13.08
C ARG A 217 -16.16 -2.83 12.12
N LEU A 218 -15.59 -4.02 11.93
CA LEU A 218 -14.62 -4.29 10.89
C LEU A 218 -15.25 -4.97 9.68
N LYS A 219 -14.75 -4.62 8.49
CA LYS A 219 -15.15 -5.23 7.23
C LYS A 219 -13.92 -5.54 6.37
N MET A 220 -13.43 -6.78 6.46
CA MET A 220 -12.24 -7.29 5.78
C MET A 220 -12.45 -8.75 5.33
N CYS A 221 -12.09 -9.06 4.08
CA CYS A 221 -12.03 -10.46 3.61
C CYS A 221 -10.70 -11.09 4.05
N THR A 222 -10.54 -11.34 5.34
CA THR A 222 -9.24 -11.71 5.93
C THR A 222 -8.76 -13.08 5.49
N GLU A 223 -7.54 -13.12 4.96
CA GLU A 223 -6.73 -14.30 4.69
C GLU A 223 -5.71 -14.54 5.81
N ILE A 224 -5.27 -15.79 5.98
CA ILE A 224 -4.27 -16.16 7.00
C ILE A 224 -2.88 -16.05 6.37
N ASN A 225 -2.34 -14.84 6.34
CA ASN A 225 -1.00 -14.55 5.86
C ASN A 225 -0.38 -13.36 6.61
N HIS A 226 0.91 -13.12 6.41
CA HIS A 226 1.64 -12.03 7.05
C HIS A 226 1.02 -10.65 6.75
N GLN A 227 0.66 -10.38 5.48
CA GLN A 227 0.14 -9.08 5.06
C GLN A 227 -1.17 -8.72 5.75
N ASP A 228 -2.12 -9.66 5.76
CA ASP A 228 -3.42 -9.47 6.42
C ASP A 228 -3.26 -9.42 7.94
N PHE A 229 -2.27 -10.11 8.51
CA PHE A 229 -1.95 -9.98 9.94
C PHE A 229 -1.52 -8.55 10.31
N ILE A 230 -0.72 -7.89 9.48
CA ILE A 230 -0.37 -6.47 9.65
C ILE A 230 -1.60 -5.58 9.43
N THR A 231 -2.38 -5.85 8.38
CA THR A 231 -3.61 -5.09 8.05
C THR A 231 -4.63 -5.13 9.18
N ILE A 232 -4.77 -6.25 9.89
CA ILE A 232 -5.64 -6.35 11.08
C ILE A 232 -5.26 -5.32 12.15
N HIS A 233 -3.97 -5.11 12.40
CA HIS A 233 -3.50 -4.12 13.38
C HIS A 233 -3.79 -2.70 12.90
N HIS A 234 -3.63 -2.45 11.60
CA HIS A 234 -4.00 -1.17 10.99
C HIS A 234 -5.48 -0.84 11.26
N GLU A 235 -6.37 -1.76 10.91
CA GLU A 235 -7.82 -1.54 11.00
C GLU A 235 -8.32 -1.48 12.45
N LEU A 236 -7.73 -2.26 13.36
CA LEU A 236 -8.00 -2.14 14.78
C LEU A 236 -7.49 -0.81 15.36
N GLY A 237 -6.45 -0.19 14.78
CA GLY A 237 -6.06 1.17 15.11
C GLY A 237 -7.19 2.19 14.90
N HIS A 238 -7.95 2.06 13.81
CA HIS A 238 -9.14 2.89 13.55
C HIS A 238 -10.23 2.65 14.59
N ILE A 239 -10.54 1.38 14.90
CA ILE A 239 -11.50 1.01 15.95
C ILE A 239 -11.08 1.61 17.29
N GLN A 240 -9.80 1.51 17.63
CA GLN A 240 -9.28 2.06 18.86
C GLN A 240 -9.45 3.57 18.89
N TYR A 241 -9.19 4.25 17.78
CA TYR A 241 -9.38 5.68 17.69
C TYR A 241 -10.87 6.01 17.96
N PHE A 242 -11.81 5.40 17.21
CA PHE A 242 -13.27 5.59 17.41
C PHE A 242 -13.67 5.46 18.89
N GLN A 243 -13.20 4.39 19.56
CA GLN A 243 -13.51 4.16 20.97
C GLN A 243 -12.97 5.24 21.91
N GLN A 244 -11.80 5.83 21.62
CA GLN A 244 -11.17 6.84 22.49
C GLN A 244 -11.89 8.19 22.44
N TYR A 245 -12.42 8.60 21.28
CA TYR A 245 -13.14 9.88 21.14
C TYR A 245 -14.67 9.75 21.06
N LYS A 246 -15.23 8.56 21.28
CA LYS A 246 -16.69 8.32 21.24
C LYS A 246 -17.53 9.23 22.13
N ASN A 247 -16.96 9.80 23.19
CA ASN A 247 -17.65 10.71 24.10
C ASN A 247 -17.62 12.18 23.65
N LEU A 248 -16.87 12.51 22.60
CA LEU A 248 -16.88 13.85 22.01
C LEU A 248 -18.20 14.09 21.26
N PRO A 249 -18.62 15.36 21.09
CA PRO A 249 -19.66 15.73 20.14
C PRO A 249 -19.35 15.14 18.76
N ILE A 250 -20.37 14.67 18.04
CA ILE A 250 -20.20 13.96 16.75
C ILE A 250 -19.34 14.74 15.73
N THR A 251 -19.38 16.07 15.78
CA THR A 251 -18.56 16.95 14.91
C THR A 251 -17.06 16.87 15.18
N TYR A 252 -16.65 16.42 16.36
CA TYR A 252 -15.26 16.21 16.76
C TYR A 252 -14.88 14.74 16.80
N ARG A 253 -15.78 13.83 16.38
CA ARG A 253 -15.50 12.39 16.27
C ARG A 253 -14.79 12.08 14.95
N ASP A 254 -13.59 12.61 14.80
CA ASP A 254 -12.67 12.34 13.69
C ASP A 254 -11.23 12.41 14.25
N GLY A 255 -10.22 12.13 13.44
CA GLY A 255 -8.84 12.38 13.81
C GLY A 255 -8.54 13.88 13.93
N ALA A 256 -7.45 14.24 14.61
CA ALA A 256 -7.04 15.64 14.76
C ALA A 256 -6.88 16.34 13.39
N ASN A 257 -6.41 15.58 12.40
CA ASN A 257 -6.63 15.82 10.99
C ASN A 257 -6.78 14.45 10.27
N PRO A 258 -7.15 14.40 8.98
CA PRO A 258 -7.35 13.14 8.28
C PRO A 258 -6.13 12.21 8.24
N GLY A 259 -4.91 12.76 8.28
CA GLY A 259 -3.68 11.97 8.30
C GLY A 259 -3.40 11.30 9.64
N PHE A 260 -3.88 11.87 10.76
CA PHE A 260 -3.82 11.18 12.05
C PHE A 260 -4.60 9.88 12.00
N HIS A 261 -5.84 9.92 11.47
CA HIS A 261 -6.72 8.76 11.37
C HIS A 261 -6.00 7.59 10.67
N GLU A 262 -5.40 7.86 9.52
CA GLU A 262 -4.64 6.89 8.72
C GLU A 262 -3.31 6.45 9.36
N ALA A 263 -2.72 7.25 10.25
CA ALA A 263 -1.42 6.95 10.87
C ALA A 263 -1.53 5.96 12.04
N ILE A 264 -2.62 6.01 12.82
CA ILE A 264 -2.71 5.31 14.12
C ILE A 264 -2.54 3.81 13.97
N GLY A 265 -3.23 3.21 13.00
CA GLY A 265 -3.09 1.79 12.70
C GLY A 265 -1.67 1.40 12.34
N ASP A 266 -1.03 2.22 11.51
CA ASP A 266 0.33 1.96 11.03
C ASP A 266 1.40 2.12 12.14
N VAL A 267 1.23 3.05 13.09
CA VAL A 267 2.16 3.21 14.24
C VAL A 267 2.32 1.90 15.01
N VAL A 268 1.21 1.20 15.24
CA VAL A 268 1.20 -0.08 15.97
C VAL A 268 1.75 -1.21 15.11
N ALA A 269 1.36 -1.24 13.83
CA ALA A 269 1.88 -2.19 12.85
C ALA A 269 3.43 -2.20 12.79
N LEU A 270 4.08 -1.03 12.93
CA LEU A 270 5.54 -0.92 12.95
C LEU A 270 6.19 -1.70 14.11
N SER A 271 5.59 -1.72 15.30
CA SER A 271 6.09 -2.54 16.43
C SER A 271 5.77 -4.02 16.26
N VAL A 272 4.58 -4.32 15.75
CA VAL A 272 4.11 -5.71 15.54
C VAL A 272 4.95 -6.45 14.51
N ALA A 273 5.37 -5.74 13.46
CA ALA A 273 6.21 -6.31 12.40
C ALA A 273 7.65 -6.60 12.87
N THR A 274 8.06 -6.19 14.07
CA THR A 274 9.42 -6.44 14.54
C THR A 274 9.64 -7.92 14.88
N PRO A 275 10.83 -8.48 14.58
CA PRO A 275 11.15 -9.84 14.96
C PRO A 275 11.10 -10.05 16.47
N LYS A 276 11.49 -9.04 17.25
CA LYS A 276 11.42 -9.05 18.71
C LYS A 276 10.00 -9.34 19.19
N HIS A 277 9.01 -8.64 18.61
CA HIS A 277 7.61 -8.83 18.95
C HIS A 277 7.12 -10.23 18.57
N LEU A 278 7.42 -10.66 17.34
CA LEU A 278 6.98 -11.95 16.80
C LEU A 278 7.64 -13.14 17.52
N GLN A 279 8.85 -12.96 18.05
CA GLN A 279 9.48 -13.92 18.95
C GLN A 279 8.75 -13.99 20.30
N ALA A 280 8.35 -12.85 20.86
CA ALA A 280 7.57 -12.81 22.10
C ALA A 280 6.20 -13.48 21.96
N LEU A 281 5.59 -13.43 20.77
CA LEU A 281 4.36 -14.18 20.44
C LEU A 281 4.60 -15.67 20.15
N GLY A 282 5.86 -16.11 20.02
CA GLY A 282 6.23 -17.49 19.70
C GLY A 282 6.05 -17.85 18.22
N PHE A 283 5.99 -16.87 17.31
CA PHE A 283 5.92 -17.12 15.87
C PHE A 283 7.29 -17.33 15.23
N ILE A 284 8.37 -16.91 15.89
CA ILE A 284 9.74 -17.20 15.46
C ILE A 284 10.60 -17.62 16.66
N ASP A 285 11.50 -18.58 16.46
CA ASP A 285 12.37 -19.10 17.52
C ASP A 285 13.64 -18.26 17.71
N LYS A 286 14.17 -17.72 16.61
CA LYS A 286 15.43 -16.97 16.56
C LYS A 286 15.21 -15.65 15.83
N PRO A 287 15.95 -14.59 16.19
CA PRO A 287 15.96 -13.38 15.40
C PRO A 287 16.46 -13.70 13.97
N PRO A 288 15.92 -13.03 12.95
CA PRO A 288 16.43 -13.11 11.59
C PRO A 288 17.88 -12.60 11.53
N SER A 289 18.61 -13.04 10.51
CA SER A 289 19.94 -12.49 10.19
C SER A 289 19.85 -11.03 9.76
N ASP A 290 20.98 -10.32 9.82
CA ASP A 290 21.08 -8.94 9.31
C ASP A 290 20.65 -8.84 7.84
N GLY A 291 20.97 -9.86 7.03
CA GLY A 291 20.57 -9.90 5.63
C GLY A 291 19.05 -10.04 5.44
N SER A 292 18.41 -10.94 6.20
CA SER A 292 16.96 -11.07 6.24
C SER A 292 16.27 -9.79 6.75
N MET A 293 16.87 -9.10 7.71
CA MET A 293 16.38 -7.80 8.18
C MET A 293 16.51 -6.70 7.12
N LEU A 294 17.60 -6.68 6.37
CA LEU A 294 17.76 -5.73 5.28
C LEU A 294 16.79 -6.02 4.13
N ASN A 295 16.52 -7.31 3.85
CA ASN A 295 15.47 -7.73 2.91
C ASN A 295 14.08 -7.26 3.38
N PHE A 296 13.78 -7.34 4.68
CA PHE A 296 12.55 -6.79 5.25
C PHE A 296 12.46 -5.27 5.11
N LEU A 297 13.54 -4.53 5.40
CA LEU A 297 13.57 -3.08 5.19
C LEU A 297 13.38 -2.71 3.72
N MET A 298 13.94 -3.48 2.78
CA MET A 298 13.68 -3.30 1.35
C MET A 298 12.19 -3.50 1.04
N GLN A 299 11.57 -4.58 1.51
CA GLN A 299 10.13 -4.82 1.33
C GLN A 299 9.29 -3.65 1.87
N MET A 300 9.56 -3.21 3.10
CA MET A 300 8.89 -2.07 3.72
C MET A 300 9.09 -0.77 2.92
N ALA A 301 10.26 -0.57 2.32
CA ALA A 301 10.53 0.61 1.50
C ALA A 301 9.76 0.59 0.17
N LEU A 302 9.62 -0.58 -0.46
CA LEU A 302 8.82 -0.75 -1.67
C LEU A 302 7.31 -0.55 -1.41
N GLU A 303 6.84 -0.69 -0.17
CA GLU A 303 5.47 -0.35 0.21
C GLU A 303 5.35 1.12 0.63
N LYS A 304 6.13 1.55 1.63
CA LYS A 304 5.96 2.86 2.28
C LYS A 304 6.66 4.00 1.55
N ILE A 305 7.91 3.81 1.14
CA ILE A 305 8.71 4.89 0.51
C ILE A 305 8.31 5.10 -0.94
N ALA A 306 8.10 4.02 -1.69
CA ALA A 306 7.61 4.08 -3.07
C ALA A 306 6.24 4.79 -3.19
N PHE A 307 5.43 4.71 -2.14
CA PHE A 307 4.10 5.33 -2.11
C PHE A 307 4.12 6.84 -1.94
N LEU A 308 5.05 7.40 -1.16
CA LEU A 308 5.09 8.83 -0.85
C LEU A 308 4.95 9.78 -2.05
N PRO A 309 5.71 9.61 -3.17
CA PRO A 309 5.52 10.49 -4.33
C PRO A 309 4.13 10.37 -4.94
N PHE A 310 3.54 9.16 -4.99
CA PHE A 310 2.18 8.97 -5.50
C PHE A 310 1.12 9.58 -4.55
N GLY A 311 1.30 9.36 -3.25
CA GLY A 311 0.49 9.94 -2.17
C GLY A 311 0.43 11.47 -2.24
N TYR A 312 1.55 12.10 -2.59
CA TYR A 312 1.63 13.55 -2.76
C TYR A 312 1.10 14.03 -4.13
N LEU A 313 1.42 13.29 -5.21
CA LEU A 313 1.05 13.61 -6.59
C LEU A 313 -0.46 13.76 -6.79
N ILE A 314 -1.26 12.82 -6.28
CA ILE A 314 -2.70 12.76 -6.59
C ILE A 314 -3.41 14.06 -6.20
N ASP A 315 -3.23 14.51 -4.96
CA ASP A 315 -3.88 15.74 -4.50
C ASP A 315 -3.16 17.00 -4.99
N SER A 316 -1.83 16.96 -5.19
CA SER A 316 -1.11 18.07 -5.84
C SER A 316 -1.65 18.36 -7.24
N TYR A 317 -1.96 17.32 -8.01
CA TYR A 317 -2.61 17.43 -9.32
C TYR A 317 -4.04 17.95 -9.17
N ARG A 318 -4.85 17.35 -8.29
CA ARG A 318 -6.26 17.75 -8.10
C ARG A 318 -6.42 19.18 -7.60
N TRP A 319 -5.56 19.66 -6.69
CA TRP A 319 -5.57 21.05 -6.24
C TRP A 319 -5.32 22.02 -7.40
N GLN A 320 -4.39 21.70 -8.29
CA GLN A 320 -4.11 22.50 -9.48
C GLN A 320 -5.21 22.43 -10.53
N VAL A 321 -5.94 21.32 -10.62
CA VAL A 321 -7.17 21.22 -11.42
C VAL A 321 -8.28 22.09 -10.81
N PHE A 322 -8.51 22.02 -9.50
CA PHE A 322 -9.56 22.79 -8.83
C PHE A 322 -9.29 24.29 -8.84
N ASN A 323 -8.04 24.73 -8.62
CA ASN A 323 -7.69 26.15 -8.66
C ASN A 323 -7.55 26.69 -10.10
N GLY A 324 -7.57 25.80 -11.11
CA GLY A 324 -7.51 26.14 -12.53
C GLY A 324 -6.10 26.47 -13.05
N GLN A 325 -5.04 26.16 -12.31
CA GLN A 325 -3.66 26.20 -12.79
C GLN A 325 -3.47 25.18 -13.93
N ILE A 326 -3.94 23.95 -13.74
CA ILE A 326 -4.04 22.94 -14.79
C ILE A 326 -5.36 23.17 -15.54
N LYS A 327 -5.28 23.38 -16.85
CA LYS A 327 -6.45 23.64 -17.70
C LYS A 327 -7.06 22.32 -18.15
N ASN A 328 -8.37 22.31 -18.40
CA ASN A 328 -9.07 21.11 -18.83
C ASN A 328 -8.44 20.50 -20.08
N ASP A 329 -8.03 21.32 -21.04
CA ASP A 329 -7.36 20.90 -22.28
C ASP A 329 -5.90 20.43 -22.10
N SER A 330 -5.37 20.40 -20.87
CA SER A 330 -4.02 19.91 -20.54
C SER A 330 -4.00 18.86 -19.42
N TRP A 331 -5.17 18.30 -19.05
CA TRP A 331 -5.28 17.36 -17.93
C TRP A 331 -4.39 16.12 -18.07
N THR A 332 -4.31 15.52 -19.25
CA THR A 332 -3.48 14.34 -19.46
C THR A 332 -2.01 14.72 -19.48
N TYR A 333 -1.68 15.79 -20.20
CA TYR A 333 -0.33 16.34 -20.29
C TYR A 333 0.27 16.61 -18.90
N ASP A 334 -0.44 17.39 -18.08
CA ASP A 334 0.05 17.76 -16.74
C ASP A 334 0.10 16.55 -15.81
N TRP A 335 -0.79 15.56 -15.97
CA TRP A 335 -0.71 14.30 -15.22
C TRP A 335 0.55 13.51 -15.57
N VAL A 336 0.88 13.37 -16.86
CA VAL A 336 2.08 12.66 -17.32
C VAL A 336 3.34 13.39 -16.83
N LYS A 337 3.38 14.72 -16.98
CA LYS A 337 4.47 15.57 -16.48
C LYS A 337 4.67 15.41 -14.98
N MET A 338 3.62 15.57 -14.18
CA MET A 338 3.74 15.47 -12.73
C MET A 338 4.08 14.04 -12.27
N SER A 339 3.55 13.01 -12.94
CA SER A 339 3.91 11.62 -12.64
C SER A 339 5.41 11.38 -12.79
N ALA A 340 6.00 11.92 -13.85
CA ALA A 340 7.44 11.90 -14.03
C ALA A 340 8.19 12.73 -12.97
N GLU A 341 7.79 13.98 -12.71
CA GLU A 341 8.50 14.86 -11.77
C GLU A 341 8.54 14.33 -10.32
N TYR A 342 7.41 13.76 -9.87
CA TYR A 342 7.27 13.26 -8.50
C TYR A 342 7.76 11.82 -8.35
N GLN A 343 7.32 10.90 -9.22
CA GLN A 343 7.62 9.47 -9.09
C GLN A 343 8.80 9.02 -9.97
N GLY A 344 9.16 9.75 -11.03
CA GLY A 344 10.10 9.25 -12.03
C GLY A 344 9.51 8.19 -12.95
N VAL A 345 8.18 8.15 -13.11
CA VAL A 345 7.50 7.18 -13.97
C VAL A 345 6.85 7.83 -15.19
N VAL A 346 6.81 7.09 -16.30
CA VAL A 346 6.19 7.51 -17.56
C VAL A 346 5.19 6.46 -18.07
N PRO A 347 4.15 6.87 -18.82
CA PRO A 347 3.21 5.92 -19.40
C PRO A 347 3.93 5.03 -20.42
N PRO A 348 3.50 3.76 -20.58
CA PRO A 348 4.12 2.86 -21.56
C PRO A 348 3.67 3.00 -23.00
N VAL A 349 2.66 3.82 -23.21
CA VAL A 349 2.10 4.18 -24.51
C VAL A 349 1.81 5.66 -24.48
N ARG A 350 1.78 6.32 -25.64
CA ARG A 350 1.46 7.74 -25.69
C ARG A 350 0.05 8.00 -25.19
N ARG A 351 -0.13 9.10 -24.46
CA ARG A 351 -1.41 9.52 -23.89
C ARG A 351 -1.86 10.83 -24.52
N SER A 352 -3.16 10.96 -24.77
CA SER A 352 -3.75 12.13 -25.40
C SER A 352 -4.75 12.82 -24.48
N GLU A 353 -5.21 14.01 -24.83
CA GLU A 353 -6.30 14.68 -24.09
C GLU A 353 -7.68 14.01 -24.29
N LYS A 354 -7.77 12.89 -25.01
CA LYS A 354 -8.93 11.99 -24.92
C LYS A 354 -8.89 11.16 -23.64
N ASP A 355 -7.70 10.92 -23.11
CA ASP A 355 -7.46 10.12 -21.92
C ASP A 355 -7.71 10.93 -20.64
N PHE A 356 -7.81 10.23 -19.52
CA PHE A 356 -7.86 10.82 -18.19
C PHE A 356 -7.39 9.77 -17.18
N ASP A 357 -6.10 9.48 -17.24
CA ASP A 357 -5.43 8.45 -16.45
C ASP A 357 -5.63 8.57 -14.93
N PRO A 358 -5.66 9.77 -14.30
CA PRO A 358 -5.96 9.85 -12.87
C PRO A 358 -7.37 9.34 -12.54
N GLY A 359 -8.33 9.43 -13.48
CA GLY A 359 -9.67 8.85 -13.31
C GLY A 359 -9.68 7.32 -13.19
N ALA A 360 -8.60 6.64 -13.57
CA ALA A 360 -8.45 5.19 -13.41
C ALA A 360 -8.03 4.77 -11.98
N LYS A 361 -7.82 5.72 -11.06
CA LYS A 361 -7.53 5.48 -9.64
C LYS A 361 -8.77 5.79 -8.80
N TYR A 362 -9.27 4.78 -8.05
CA TYR A 362 -10.51 4.82 -7.27
C TYR A 362 -10.82 6.16 -6.56
N HIS A 363 -9.86 6.73 -5.83
CA HIS A 363 -10.06 7.93 -5.01
C HIS A 363 -10.40 9.19 -5.82
N VAL A 364 -10.04 9.24 -7.11
CA VAL A 364 -10.34 10.37 -7.99
C VAL A 364 -11.83 10.43 -8.33
N PRO A 365 -12.47 9.41 -8.95
CA PRO A 365 -13.92 9.38 -9.15
C PRO A 365 -14.71 9.12 -7.86
N GLY A 366 -14.09 8.54 -6.82
CA GLY A 366 -14.69 8.30 -5.52
C GLY A 366 -14.76 9.54 -4.60
N ASP A 367 -14.27 10.70 -5.06
CA ASP A 367 -14.27 11.97 -4.30
C ASP A 367 -13.59 11.87 -2.91
N THR A 368 -12.50 11.10 -2.84
CA THR A 368 -11.76 10.91 -1.57
C THR A 368 -10.44 11.71 -1.62
N PRO A 369 -10.23 12.70 -0.73
CA PRO A 369 -8.94 13.39 -0.60
C PRO A 369 -7.81 12.41 -0.28
N TYR A 370 -6.67 12.54 -0.95
CA TYR A 370 -5.57 11.57 -0.94
C TYR A 370 -4.39 11.97 -0.06
N ILE A 371 -4.20 13.27 0.20
CA ILE A 371 -3.04 13.78 0.94
C ILE A 371 -2.93 13.21 2.37
N ARG A 372 -4.05 12.73 2.92
CA ARG A 372 -4.12 12.00 4.20
C ARG A 372 -3.11 10.85 4.28
N TYR A 373 -2.89 10.13 3.18
CA TYR A 373 -2.00 8.97 3.16
C TYR A 373 -0.52 9.40 3.19
N PHE A 374 -0.16 10.47 2.48
CA PHE A 374 1.18 11.05 2.58
C PHE A 374 1.46 11.50 4.02
N VAL A 375 0.52 12.25 4.62
CA VAL A 375 0.65 12.71 6.02
C VAL A 375 0.81 11.52 6.95
N SER A 376 -0.01 10.47 6.78
CA SER A 376 0.08 9.25 7.58
C SER A 376 1.44 8.57 7.50
N PHE A 377 1.99 8.42 6.28
CA PHE A 377 3.25 7.71 6.06
C PHE A 377 4.46 8.45 6.63
N ILE A 378 4.35 9.75 6.90
CA ILE A 378 5.37 10.50 7.66
C ILE A 378 5.06 10.44 9.15
N LEU A 379 3.81 10.76 9.52
CA LEU A 379 3.37 10.90 10.89
C LEU A 379 3.53 9.61 11.69
N GLN A 380 3.30 8.44 11.08
CA GLN A 380 3.40 7.15 11.75
C GLN A 380 4.82 6.92 12.32
N PHE A 381 5.87 7.27 11.57
CA PHE A 381 7.25 7.13 12.06
C PHE A 381 7.58 8.18 13.12
N GLN A 382 7.05 9.39 13.00
CA GLN A 382 7.25 10.45 13.98
C GLN A 382 6.62 10.11 15.34
N VAL A 383 5.39 9.59 15.33
CA VAL A 383 4.72 9.10 16.54
C VAL A 383 5.43 7.85 17.06
N HIS A 384 5.77 6.89 16.20
CA HIS A 384 6.48 5.67 16.60
C HIS A 384 7.82 5.98 17.28
N ALA A 385 8.67 6.82 16.68
CA ALA A 385 9.93 7.26 17.27
C ALA A 385 9.75 7.82 18.68
N ARG A 386 8.73 8.66 18.87
CA ARG A 386 8.44 9.22 20.18
C ARG A 386 7.97 8.18 21.19
N LEU A 387 7.10 7.26 20.80
CA LEU A 387 6.63 6.20 21.68
C LEU A 387 7.79 5.26 22.06
N CYS A 388 8.73 5.03 21.15
CA CYS A 388 9.96 4.28 21.38
C CYS A 388 10.90 4.96 22.38
N GLU A 389 11.09 6.29 22.27
CA GLU A 389 11.84 7.07 23.26
C GLU A 389 11.21 6.95 24.65
N LEU A 390 9.88 7.10 24.76
CA LEU A 390 9.14 6.95 26.01
C LEU A 390 9.21 5.52 26.56
N ALA A 391 9.37 4.54 25.68
CA ALA A 391 9.60 3.15 26.04
C ALA A 391 11.05 2.86 26.48
N ASN A 392 11.93 3.87 26.50
CA ASN A 392 13.36 3.76 26.75
C ASN A 392 14.06 2.79 25.78
N ASN A 393 13.63 2.76 24.52
CA ASN A 393 14.26 1.94 23.49
C ASN A 393 15.68 2.45 23.18
N THR A 394 16.66 1.56 23.20
CA THR A 394 18.06 1.85 22.82
C THR A 394 18.48 1.19 21.51
N GLU A 395 17.61 0.34 20.95
CA GLU A 395 17.83 -0.34 19.67
C GLU A 395 17.54 0.60 18.49
N PRO A 396 18.00 0.28 17.27
CA PRO A 396 17.56 0.98 16.06
C PRO A 396 16.03 1.07 15.98
N LEU A 397 15.51 2.16 15.41
CA LEU A 397 14.08 2.45 15.41
C LEU A 397 13.25 1.33 14.77
N TYR A 398 13.77 0.69 13.71
CA TYR A 398 13.10 -0.42 13.03
C TYR A 398 12.94 -1.70 13.88
N ASN A 399 13.61 -1.78 15.03
CA ASN A 399 13.52 -2.90 15.97
C ASN A 399 12.82 -2.51 17.28
N CYS A 400 12.19 -1.34 17.31
CA CYS A 400 11.45 -0.88 18.48
C CYS A 400 10.10 -1.58 18.62
N ASP A 401 9.87 -2.17 19.80
CA ASP A 401 8.58 -2.72 20.21
C ASP A 401 8.07 -2.01 21.46
N ILE A 402 6.90 -1.38 21.35
CA ILE A 402 6.25 -0.62 22.43
C ILE A 402 5.27 -1.46 23.26
N VAL A 403 5.06 -2.75 22.92
CA VAL A 403 4.09 -3.61 23.63
C VAL A 403 4.31 -3.61 25.14
N ASN A 404 3.23 -3.65 25.91
CA ASN A 404 3.23 -3.64 27.38
C ASN A 404 3.90 -2.40 28.02
N ASN A 405 4.19 -1.35 27.25
CA ASN A 405 4.70 -0.09 27.79
C ASN A 405 3.56 0.87 28.13
N THR A 406 3.25 0.99 29.42
CA THR A 406 2.13 1.82 29.90
C THR A 406 2.38 3.32 29.74
N ILE A 407 3.64 3.78 29.67
CA ILE A 407 3.96 5.20 29.46
C ILE A 407 3.72 5.60 28.00
N ALA A 408 4.23 4.80 27.06
CA ALA A 408 3.94 4.95 25.64
C ALA A 408 2.43 4.82 25.39
N GLY A 409 1.80 3.79 25.96
CA GLY A 409 0.37 3.56 25.85
C GLY A 409 -0.51 4.68 26.40
N ALA A 410 -0.16 5.27 27.56
CA ALA A 410 -0.88 6.43 28.10
C ALA A 410 -0.75 7.67 27.21
N THR A 411 0.43 7.89 26.62
CA THR A 411 0.68 9.00 25.69
C THR A 411 -0.12 8.81 24.40
N PHE A 412 -0.08 7.60 23.83
CA PHE A 412 -0.84 7.23 22.66
C PHE A 412 -2.35 7.35 22.91
N LYS A 413 -2.86 6.81 24.03
CA LYS A 413 -4.26 6.95 24.45
C LYS A 413 -4.70 8.41 24.51
N LYS A 414 -3.90 9.26 25.13
CA LYS A 414 -4.20 10.70 25.27
C LYS A 414 -4.29 11.39 23.91
N MET A 415 -3.40 11.07 22.98
CA MET A 415 -3.46 11.57 21.59
C MET A 415 -4.79 11.19 20.92
N LEU A 416 -5.22 9.94 21.07
CA LEU A 416 -6.45 9.44 20.46
C LEU A 416 -7.71 10.09 21.07
N GLN A 417 -7.69 10.41 22.37
CA GLN A 417 -8.84 11.01 23.06
C GLN A 417 -9.16 12.44 22.60
N TYR A 418 -8.20 13.14 22.00
CA TYR A 418 -8.46 14.48 21.48
C TYR A 418 -9.44 14.47 20.31
N GLY A 419 -9.51 13.39 19.51
CA GLY A 419 -10.27 13.38 18.26
C GLY A 419 -9.98 14.63 17.42
N GLY A 420 -11.03 15.25 16.89
CA GLY A 420 -10.97 16.54 16.20
C GLY A 420 -11.22 17.75 17.10
N SER A 421 -11.19 17.60 18.43
CA SER A 421 -11.53 18.70 19.37
C SER A 421 -10.41 19.69 19.64
N LYS A 422 -9.19 19.40 19.18
CA LYS A 422 -8.00 20.22 19.35
C LYS A 422 -7.28 20.34 18.01
N ASN A 423 -6.66 21.50 17.77
CA ASN A 423 -5.85 21.69 16.57
C ASN A 423 -4.72 20.65 16.51
N TRP A 424 -4.50 20.07 15.33
CA TRP A 424 -3.59 18.94 15.17
C TRP A 424 -2.12 19.28 15.45
N GLN A 425 -1.69 20.51 15.24
CA GLN A 425 -0.32 20.94 15.56
C GLN A 425 -0.09 20.91 17.07
N ASP A 426 -1.08 21.32 17.87
CA ASP A 426 -1.01 21.25 19.33
C ASP A 426 -1.10 19.81 19.85
N VAL A 427 -1.84 18.93 19.17
CA VAL A 427 -1.87 17.49 19.49
C VAL A 427 -0.51 16.87 19.19
N LEU A 428 0.07 17.19 18.03
CA LEU A 428 1.39 16.71 17.61
C LEU A 428 2.48 17.16 18.58
N GLU A 429 2.47 18.44 18.98
CA GLU A 429 3.47 18.99 19.90
C GLU A 429 3.43 18.28 21.26
N GLU A 430 2.23 18.01 21.80
CA GLU A 430 2.11 17.29 23.06
C GLU A 430 2.65 15.86 23.01
N VAL A 431 2.54 15.21 21.84
CA VAL A 431 3.01 13.84 21.67
C VAL A 431 4.49 13.85 21.35
N THR A 432 4.88 14.46 20.24
CA THR A 432 6.20 14.36 19.60
C THR A 432 7.14 15.51 19.94
N SER A 433 6.74 16.47 20.80
CA SER A 433 7.54 17.67 21.14
C SER A 433 7.85 18.60 19.97
N THR A 434 7.13 18.46 18.86
CA THR A 434 7.20 19.33 17.68
C THR A 434 5.79 19.48 17.12
N ASN A 435 5.47 20.66 16.60
CA ASN A 435 4.17 20.95 16.02
C ASN A 435 4.14 20.84 14.49
N LYS A 436 5.18 20.26 13.89
CA LYS A 436 5.34 20.07 12.44
C LYS A 436 5.53 18.60 12.11
N LEU A 437 5.14 18.23 10.89
CA LEU A 437 5.54 16.96 10.29
C LEU A 437 7.05 16.98 10.01
N ASP A 438 7.71 15.87 10.29
CA ASP A 438 9.15 15.71 10.21
C ASP A 438 9.52 14.40 9.51
N ALA A 439 10.42 14.48 8.53
CA ALA A 439 10.94 13.34 7.78
C ALA A 439 12.06 12.58 8.52
N ALA A 440 12.70 13.19 9.52
CA ALA A 440 13.85 12.59 10.20
C ALA A 440 13.57 11.19 10.79
N PRO A 441 12.39 10.93 11.42
CA PRO A 441 12.08 9.61 11.97
C PRO A 441 11.98 8.51 10.91
N ILE A 442 11.33 8.76 9.78
CA ILE A 442 11.23 7.77 8.69
C ILE A 442 12.60 7.51 8.06
N ILE A 443 13.42 8.56 7.86
CA ILE A 443 14.80 8.41 7.38
C ILE A 443 15.63 7.57 8.35
N SER A 444 15.53 7.84 9.66
CA SER A 444 16.24 7.09 10.70
C SER A 444 15.79 5.62 10.77
N TYR A 445 14.53 5.32 10.50
CA TYR A 445 14.02 3.94 10.45
C TYR A 445 14.71 3.15 9.33
N PHE A 446 14.85 3.74 8.14
CA PHE A 446 15.44 3.10 6.96
C PHE A 446 16.95 3.28 6.82
N GLN A 447 17.64 3.81 7.83
CA GLN A 447 19.07 4.12 7.77
C GLN A 447 19.95 2.93 7.28
N PRO A 448 19.77 1.68 7.74
CA PRO A 448 20.56 0.55 7.21
C PRO A 448 20.34 0.31 5.72
N LEU A 449 19.12 0.50 5.24
CA LEU A 449 18.80 0.37 3.82
C LEU A 449 19.41 1.51 2.99
N ILE A 450 19.40 2.74 3.52
CA ILE A 450 20.05 3.89 2.87
C ILE A 450 21.55 3.62 2.69
N GLU A 451 22.20 3.08 3.72
CA GLU A 451 23.62 2.71 3.65
C GLU A 451 23.89 1.66 2.57
N PHE A 452 23.07 0.62 2.51
CA PHE A 452 23.13 -0.40 1.46
C PHE A 452 22.94 0.20 0.06
N LEU A 453 21.88 0.99 -0.16
CA LEU A 453 21.58 1.61 -1.46
C LEU A 453 22.74 2.51 -1.93
N ASN A 454 23.32 3.29 -1.01
CA ASN A 454 24.48 4.12 -1.31
C ASN A 454 25.75 3.31 -1.61
N GLN A 455 25.92 2.15 -0.99
CA GLN A 455 27.01 1.22 -1.30
C GLN A 455 26.82 0.62 -2.69
N GLN A 456 25.63 0.12 -3.01
CA GLN A 456 25.29 -0.43 -4.33
C GLN A 456 25.55 0.59 -5.44
N GLN A 457 25.19 1.85 -5.21
CA GLN A 457 25.46 2.89 -6.17
C GLN A 457 26.97 3.13 -6.39
N LYS A 458 27.79 3.07 -5.33
CA LYS A 458 29.25 3.21 -5.47
C LYS A 458 29.89 2.03 -6.18
N GLU A 459 29.37 0.83 -5.96
CA GLU A 459 29.90 -0.42 -6.51
C GLU A 459 29.57 -0.58 -8.00
N HIS A 460 28.32 -0.27 -8.38
CA HIS A 460 27.82 -0.49 -9.74
C HIS A 460 27.81 0.77 -10.60
N ASN A 461 27.89 1.96 -10.00
CA ASN A 461 27.95 3.24 -10.68
C ASN A 461 26.84 3.42 -11.74
N TYR A 462 25.61 3.05 -11.38
CA TYR A 462 24.43 3.26 -12.22
C TYR A 462 24.03 4.74 -12.24
N TYR A 463 23.18 5.16 -13.18
CA TYR A 463 22.75 6.55 -13.24
C TYR A 463 21.90 6.92 -12.01
N SER A 464 22.06 8.14 -11.48
CA SER A 464 21.26 8.66 -10.36
C SER A 464 20.31 9.75 -10.83
N GLY A 465 19.04 9.68 -10.44
CA GLY A 465 17.98 10.46 -11.06
C GLY A 465 17.50 9.81 -12.35
N PHE A 466 16.89 10.58 -13.26
CA PHE A 466 16.54 10.11 -14.60
C PHE A 466 16.59 11.27 -15.59
N ASN A 467 16.85 10.96 -16.86
CA ASN A 467 16.71 11.88 -17.97
C ASN A 467 15.39 11.58 -18.69
N ILE A 468 14.41 12.46 -18.53
CA ILE A 468 13.11 12.28 -19.18
C ILE A 468 13.11 12.61 -20.68
N GLY A 469 14.08 13.40 -21.17
CA GLY A 469 13.99 13.97 -22.51
C GLY A 469 12.87 15.01 -22.62
N ASP A 470 12.14 15.01 -23.74
CA ASP A 470 10.97 15.87 -23.92
C ASP A 470 9.71 15.14 -23.45
N ILE A 471 8.91 15.79 -22.59
CA ILE A 471 7.64 15.20 -22.13
C ILE A 471 6.67 14.95 -23.28
N GLU A 472 6.80 15.71 -24.38
CA GLU A 472 6.00 15.56 -25.59
C GLU A 472 6.18 14.18 -26.26
N ASP A 473 7.28 13.47 -25.99
CA ASP A 473 7.49 12.11 -26.53
C ASP A 473 6.45 11.11 -26.00
N TYR A 474 5.86 11.40 -24.84
CA TYR A 474 4.83 10.61 -24.17
C TYR A 474 3.40 11.08 -24.49
N ILE A 475 3.24 12.13 -25.30
CA ILE A 475 1.95 12.75 -25.61
C ILE A 475 1.54 12.43 -27.05
N GLY A 476 0.24 12.22 -27.26
CA GLY A 476 -0.35 11.88 -28.56
C GLY A 476 -0.99 10.48 -28.58
N GLU A 477 -1.02 9.86 -29.76
CA GLU A 477 -1.58 8.52 -29.96
C GLU A 477 -0.50 7.57 -30.51
N GLY A 478 -0.60 6.28 -30.17
CA GLY A 478 0.27 5.22 -30.66
C GLY A 478 1.33 4.75 -29.65
N PRO A 479 2.15 3.75 -30.04
CA PRO A 479 3.18 3.19 -29.17
C PRO A 479 4.31 4.19 -28.94
N ILE A 480 4.98 4.05 -27.80
CA ILE A 480 6.28 4.69 -27.56
C ILE A 480 7.34 3.81 -28.24
N PRO A 481 8.28 4.37 -29.01
CA PRO A 481 9.40 3.62 -29.54
C PRO A 481 10.37 3.28 -28.39
N TYR A 482 10.12 2.20 -27.67
CA TYR A 482 11.15 1.61 -26.81
C TYR A 482 12.34 1.18 -27.68
N ALA A 483 13.56 1.32 -27.13
CA ALA A 483 14.76 0.86 -27.83
C ALA A 483 14.60 -0.63 -28.18
N ALA A 484 14.98 -1.01 -29.40
CA ALA A 484 15.07 -2.43 -29.75
C ALA A 484 15.99 -3.14 -28.74
N PRO A 485 15.69 -4.38 -28.32
CA PRO A 485 16.48 -5.06 -27.31
C PRO A 485 17.96 -5.03 -27.69
N GLY A 486 18.79 -4.44 -26.84
CA GLY A 486 20.25 -4.49 -26.97
C GLY A 486 20.75 -5.93 -26.86
N GLU A 487 21.94 -6.20 -27.40
CA GLU A 487 22.60 -7.50 -27.19
C GLU A 487 22.65 -7.82 -25.68
N PRO A 488 22.42 -9.09 -25.28
CA PRO A 488 22.41 -9.47 -23.88
C PRO A 488 23.72 -9.02 -23.21
N MET A 489 23.62 -8.25 -22.12
CA MET A 489 24.75 -8.04 -21.21
C MET A 489 25.19 -9.41 -20.67
N ASP A 490 26.50 -9.60 -20.58
CA ASP A 490 27.12 -10.79 -20.00
C ASP A 490 26.55 -11.04 -18.58
N THR A 491 25.77 -12.10 -18.43
CA THR A 491 25.05 -12.44 -17.20
C THR A 491 25.90 -13.26 -16.22
N SER A 492 27.23 -13.22 -16.33
CA SER A 492 28.13 -14.06 -15.53
C SER A 492 28.05 -13.84 -14.01
N ASP A 493 27.40 -12.76 -13.55
CA ASP A 493 27.24 -12.42 -12.13
C ASP A 493 25.78 -12.51 -11.60
N ASN A 494 24.83 -13.01 -12.40
CA ASN A 494 23.48 -13.31 -11.88
C ASN A 494 23.41 -14.76 -11.38
N PRO A 495 22.96 -15.01 -10.15
CA PRO A 495 22.68 -16.37 -9.71
C PRO A 495 21.53 -16.95 -10.55
N GLU A 496 21.79 -18.08 -11.21
CA GLU A 496 20.75 -18.87 -11.87
C GLU A 496 19.66 -19.26 -10.85
N PRO A 497 18.37 -19.21 -11.23
CA PRO A 497 17.32 -19.80 -10.40
C PRO A 497 17.60 -21.30 -10.23
N PRO A 498 17.33 -21.89 -9.06
CA PRO A 498 17.67 -23.28 -8.79
C PRO A 498 17.00 -24.21 -9.81
N SER A 499 17.81 -24.91 -10.60
CA SER A 499 17.33 -25.97 -11.50
C SER A 499 16.88 -27.17 -10.67
N SER A 500 15.58 -27.40 -10.56
CA SER A 500 15.08 -28.68 -10.07
C SER A 500 15.09 -29.71 -11.21
N THR A 501 16.26 -30.28 -11.47
CA THR A 501 16.38 -31.52 -12.26
C THR A 501 17.23 -32.52 -11.49
N GLU A 502 16.58 -33.24 -10.59
CA GLU A 502 16.97 -34.61 -10.27
C GLU A 502 15.75 -35.50 -10.54
N GLU A 503 15.81 -36.24 -11.65
CA GLU A 503 14.96 -37.41 -11.86
C GLU A 503 15.41 -38.51 -10.89
N PRO A 504 14.47 -39.24 -10.27
CA PRO A 504 14.68 -40.64 -9.95
C PRO A 504 13.92 -41.53 -10.95
N GLU A 505 14.63 -42.55 -11.40
CA GLU A 505 14.16 -43.65 -12.24
C GLU A 505 12.92 -44.37 -11.68
N GLU A 506 12.08 -44.82 -12.62
CA GLU A 506 11.11 -45.93 -12.56
C GLU A 506 10.44 -46.28 -11.23
N GLU A 507 9.18 -45.86 -11.06
CA GLU A 507 8.02 -46.74 -10.78
C GLU A 507 6.75 -45.89 -10.72
N ASN A 508 5.73 -46.20 -11.54
CA ASN A 508 4.27 -46.14 -11.23
C ASN A 508 3.38 -45.91 -12.46
N ASN A 509 3.09 -46.99 -13.18
CA ASN A 509 2.05 -47.06 -14.22
C ASN A 509 0.60 -46.98 -13.66
N VAL A 510 0.42 -46.67 -12.37
CA VAL A 510 -0.88 -46.59 -11.68
C VAL A 510 -1.41 -45.15 -11.62
N ALA A 511 -0.52 -44.15 -11.59
CA ALA A 511 -0.92 -42.74 -11.48
C ALA A 511 -1.59 -42.21 -12.76
N ALA A 512 -1.11 -42.62 -13.94
CA ALA A 512 -1.70 -42.23 -15.23
C ALA A 512 -3.14 -42.78 -15.41
N ILE A 513 -3.42 -43.97 -14.87
CA ILE A 513 -4.77 -44.58 -14.91
C ILE A 513 -5.71 -43.82 -13.96
N ILE A 514 -5.24 -43.42 -12.78
CA ILE A 514 -6.04 -42.64 -11.82
C ILE A 514 -6.34 -41.25 -12.36
N ILE A 515 -5.37 -40.57 -12.98
CA ILE A 515 -5.57 -39.24 -13.61
C ILE A 515 -6.56 -39.35 -14.79
N GLY A 516 -6.47 -40.41 -15.59
CA GLY A 516 -7.43 -40.68 -16.68
C GLY A 516 -8.86 -40.90 -16.19
N ILE A 517 -9.04 -41.60 -15.07
CA ILE A 517 -10.35 -41.82 -14.44
C ILE A 517 -10.90 -40.51 -13.84
N ILE A 518 -10.06 -39.72 -13.16
CA ILE A 518 -10.46 -38.43 -12.56
C ILE A 518 -10.88 -37.44 -13.66
N LEU A 519 -10.14 -37.35 -14.77
CA LEU A 519 -10.51 -36.50 -15.91
C LEU A 519 -11.80 -36.99 -16.57
N GLY A 520 -11.99 -38.30 -16.73
CA GLY A 520 -13.22 -38.87 -17.28
C GLY A 520 -14.46 -38.59 -16.41
N VAL A 521 -14.34 -38.73 -15.09
CA VAL A 521 -15.43 -38.44 -14.15
C VAL A 521 -15.73 -36.94 -14.12
N THR A 522 -14.71 -36.08 -14.17
CA THR A 522 -14.89 -34.62 -14.16
C THR A 522 -15.64 -34.14 -15.41
N VAL A 523 -15.31 -34.67 -16.59
CA VAL A 523 -16.03 -34.36 -17.83
C VAL A 523 -17.48 -34.84 -17.77
N ILE A 524 -17.74 -36.03 -17.21
CA ILE A 524 -19.11 -36.55 -17.04
C ILE A 524 -19.93 -35.67 -16.08
N VAL A 525 -19.32 -35.21 -14.97
CA VAL A 525 -19.98 -34.30 -14.01
C VAL A 525 -20.28 -32.94 -14.63
N ILE A 526 -19.36 -32.38 -15.42
CA ILE A 526 -19.58 -31.10 -16.13
C ILE A 526 -20.71 -31.23 -17.17
N VAL A 527 -20.76 -32.34 -17.91
CA VAL A 527 -21.82 -32.61 -18.89
C VAL A 527 -23.17 -32.82 -18.19
N LEU A 528 -23.22 -33.56 -17.08
CA LEU A 528 -24.43 -33.72 -16.27
C LEU A 528 -24.90 -32.39 -15.66
N ALA A 529 -23.99 -31.56 -15.16
CA ALA A 529 -24.32 -30.23 -14.65
C ALA A 529 -24.86 -29.31 -15.76
N TYR A 530 -24.32 -29.40 -16.97
CA TYR A 530 -24.83 -28.67 -18.13
C TYR A 530 -26.26 -29.09 -18.51
N PHE A 531 -26.56 -30.40 -18.53
CA PHE A 531 -27.91 -30.91 -18.82
C PHE A 531 -28.92 -30.62 -17.70
N LEU A 532 -28.51 -30.67 -16.42
CA LEU A 532 -29.35 -30.28 -15.30
C LEU A 532 -29.68 -28.77 -15.33
N LYS A 533 -28.72 -27.93 -15.71
CA LYS A 533 -28.90 -26.48 -15.86
C LYS A 533 -29.83 -26.12 -17.03
N GLN A 534 -29.87 -26.93 -18.09
CA GLN A 534 -30.86 -26.76 -19.16
C GLN A 534 -32.28 -27.22 -18.76
N LYS A 535 -32.42 -28.21 -17.88
CA LYS A 535 -33.73 -28.69 -17.40
C LYS A 535 -34.44 -27.69 -16.48
N CYS A 536 -33.69 -26.93 -15.66
CA CYS A 536 -34.26 -25.87 -14.81
C CYS A 536 -34.69 -24.60 -15.55
N ARG A 537 -34.41 -24.45 -16.85
CA ARG A 537 -34.86 -23.30 -17.66
C ARG A 537 -36.19 -23.53 -18.39
N LYS A 538 -36.85 -24.67 -18.18
CA LYS A 538 -38.14 -25.02 -18.82
C LYS A 538 -39.19 -25.58 -17.85
N SER A 539 -39.07 -25.33 -16.55
CA SER A 539 -40.13 -25.61 -15.55
C SER A 539 -40.57 -24.35 -14.86
#